data_AF-A0A699RZ49-F1
#
_entry.id   AF-A0A699RZ49-F1
#
_cell.length_a   1.000
_cell.length_b   1.000
_cell.length_c   1.000
_cell.angle_alpha   90.00
_cell.angle_beta   90.00
_cell.angle_gamma   90.00
#
_symmetry.space_group_name_H-M   'P 1'
#
loop_
_entity.id
_entity.type
_entity.pdbx_description
1 polymer ?
#
loop_
_entity_poly.entity_id
_entity_poly.type
_entity_poly.pdbx_seq_one_letter_code
_entity_poly.pdbx_strand_id
1 'polypeptide(L)' 'MIGSLMYLIALRPDIMFALEAYSDSDYAGSHGDRKSTSGGCEFLGRRLISWQCKKQTIVATSSKEAEYVAAASCCG' A
#
# COMPACT_ATOMS: atom_id res chain seq x y z
N MET A 1 -3.35 0.10 -10.05
CA MET A 1 -3.70 1.52 -9.83
C MET A 1 -2.47 2.41 -9.76
N ILE A 2 -1.39 1.98 -9.07
CA ILE A 2 -0.07 2.63 -9.07
C ILE A 2 0.35 3.18 -10.46
N GLY A 3 0.25 2.37 -11.53
CA GLY A 3 0.67 2.80 -12.88
C GLY A 3 -0.15 3.97 -13.47
N SER A 4 -1.45 4.05 -13.16
CA SER A 4 -2.29 5.16 -13.65
C SER A 4 -2.03 6.45 -12.87
N LEU A 5 -1.70 6.34 -11.57
CA LEU A 5 -1.27 7.45 -10.75
C LEU A 5 0.08 8.00 -11.21
N MET A 6 1.04 7.11 -11.51
CA MET A 6 2.35 7.49 -12.04
C MET A 6 2.23 8.25 -13.37
N TYR A 7 1.34 7.80 -14.26
CA TYR A 7 1.08 8.49 -15.53
C TYR A 7 0.49 9.89 -15.32
N LEU A 8 -0.47 10.02 -14.39
CA LEU A 8 -1.05 11.31 -14.02
C LEU A 8 -0.02 12.26 -13.40
N ILE A 9 0.82 11.78 -12.48
CA ILE A 9 1.91 12.56 -11.86
C ILE A 9 2.92 13.03 -12.93
N ALA A 10 3.26 12.17 -13.89
CA ALA A 10 4.19 12.49 -14.97
C ALA A 10 3.65 13.55 -15.95
N LEU A 11 2.33 13.55 -16.19
CA LEU A 11 1.67 14.53 -17.07
C LEU A 11 1.27 15.82 -16.37
N ARG A 12 1.07 15.77 -15.05
CA ARG A 12 0.55 16.86 -14.22
C ARG A 12 1.38 16.98 -12.95
N PRO A 13 2.56 17.63 -13.01
CA PRO A 13 3.41 17.82 -11.84
C PRO A 13 2.75 18.72 -10.76
N ASP A 14 1.69 19.47 -11.10
CA ASP A 14 0.88 20.21 -10.13
C ASP A 14 0.10 19.29 -9.18
N ILE A 15 -0.27 18.10 -9.64
CA ILE A 15 -1.00 17.08 -8.87
C ILE A 15 -0.04 16.33 -7.94
N MET A 16 1.25 16.28 -8.27
CA MET A 16 2.28 15.62 -7.47
C MET A 16 2.33 16.15 -6.03
N PHE A 17 2.26 17.48 -5.84
CA PHE A 17 2.30 18.10 -4.51
C PHE A 17 1.04 17.87 -3.67
N ALA A 18 -0.05 17.44 -4.32
CA ALA A 18 -1.30 17.12 -3.64
C ALA A 18 -1.44 15.62 -3.39
N LEU A 19 -0.56 14.76 -3.92
CA LEU A 19 -0.74 13.32 -3.81
C LEU A 19 -0.04 12.78 -2.56
N GLU A 20 -0.79 12.06 -1.73
CA GLU A 20 -0.30 11.49 -0.48
C GLU A 20 -0.70 10.02 -0.41
N ALA A 21 0.26 9.12 -0.24
CA ALA A 21 0.02 7.69 -0.17
C ALA A 21 0.49 7.13 1.16
N TYR A 22 -0.37 6.33 1.79
CA TYR A 22 -0.10 5.63 3.02
C TYR A 22 -0.15 4.13 2.76
N SER A 23 0.78 3.41 3.39
CA SER A 23 0.85 1.95 3.35
C SER A 23 0.99 1.47 4.78
N ASP A 24 0.17 0.49 5.13
CA ASP A 24 0.15 -0.12 6.46
C ASP A 24 0.10 -1.63 6.32
N SER A 25 0.56 -2.36 7.35
CA SER A 25 0.47 -3.80 7.34
C SER A 25 0.21 -4.35 8.72
N ASP A 26 -0.89 -5.08 8.82
CA ASP A 26 -1.26 -5.76 10.05
C ASP A 26 -0.72 -7.19 10.05
N TYR A 27 0.07 -7.50 11.07
CA TYR A 27 0.39 -8.87 11.43
C TYR A 27 -0.79 -9.51 12.15
N ALA A 28 -1.83 -9.85 11.38
CA ALA A 28 -2.91 -10.69 11.87
C ALA A 28 -2.44 -12.14 11.85
N GLY A 29 -2.00 -12.65 13.01
CA GLY A 29 -1.65 -14.06 13.20
C GLY A 29 -2.86 -14.99 13.03
N SER A 30 -3.33 -15.17 11.80
CA SER A 30 -4.31 -16.20 11.46
C SER A 30 -3.73 -17.56 11.85
N HIS A 31 -4.44 -18.29 12.71
CA HIS A 31 -4.04 -19.59 13.25
C HIS A 31 -3.81 -20.65 12.14
N GLY A 32 -4.35 -20.43 10.94
CA GLY A 32 -4.19 -21.31 9.78
C GLY A 32 -3.05 -20.94 8.83
N ASP A 33 -2.84 -19.64 8.57
CA ASP A 33 -2.00 -19.23 7.42
C ASP A 33 -0.79 -18.34 7.78
N ARG A 34 -0.75 -17.70 8.96
CA ARG A 34 0.29 -16.71 9.36
C ARG A 34 0.56 -15.59 8.34
N LYS A 35 -0.40 -15.33 7.43
CA LYS A 35 -0.29 -14.31 6.38
C LYS A 35 -0.78 -12.96 6.89
N SER A 36 0.05 -11.94 6.75
CA SER A 36 -0.29 -10.55 7.07
C SER A 36 -1.29 -9.98 6.07
N THR A 37 -1.94 -8.88 6.45
CA THR A 37 -2.76 -8.09 5.54
C THR A 37 -2.08 -6.75 5.31
N SER A 38 -1.76 -6.43 4.06
CA SER A 38 -1.29 -5.10 3.68
C SER A 38 -2.47 -4.23 3.29
N GLY A 39 -2.54 -3.04 3.87
CA GLY A 39 -3.43 -1.97 3.46
C GLY A 39 -2.64 -0.85 2.79
N GLY A 40 -3.27 -0.14 1.87
CA GLY A 40 -2.75 1.10 1.34
C GLY A 40 -3.88 2.02 0.92
N CYS A 41 -3.66 3.33 1.04
CA CYS A 41 -4.60 4.34 0.60
C CYS A 41 -3.86 5.50 -0.06
N GLU A 42 -4.47 6.04 -1.12
CA GLU A 42 -3.96 7.17 -1.88
C GLU A 42 -4.96 8.31 -1.76
N PHE A 43 -4.46 9.48 -1.41
CA PHE A 43 -5.18 10.73 -1.26
C PHE A 43 -4.72 11.72 -2.30
N LEU A 44 -5.66 12.55 -2.76
CA LEU A 44 -5.39 13.74 -3.53
C LEU A 44 -5.91 14.95 -2.74
N GLY A 45 -4.99 15.71 -2.17
CA GLY A 45 -5.25 16.71 -1.16
C GLY A 45 -5.89 16.05 0.07
N ARG A 46 -7.12 16.48 0.41
CA ARG A 46 -7.89 15.93 1.54
C ARG A 46 -8.89 14.84 1.14
N ARG A 47 -8.84 14.33 -0.10
CA ARG A 47 -9.82 13.36 -0.61
C ARG A 47 -9.15 12.02 -0.87
N LEU A 48 -9.71 10.95 -0.29
CA LEU A 48 -9.32 9.58 -0.60
C LEU A 48 -9.77 9.25 -2.03
N ILE A 49 -8.82 8.89 -2.89
CA ILE A 49 -9.10 8.54 -4.30
C ILE A 49 -9.02 7.03 -4.55
N SER A 50 -8.31 6.31 -3.68
CA SER A 50 -8.00 4.90 -3.85
C SER A 50 -7.68 4.27 -2.51
N TRP A 51 -8.12 3.03 -2.34
CA TRP A 51 -7.69 2.20 -1.22
C TRP A 51 -7.58 0.76 -1.69
N GLN A 52 -6.65 0.04 -1.10
CA GLN A 52 -6.45 -1.38 -1.35
C GLN A 52 -6.16 -2.09 -0.04
N CYS A 53 -6.77 -3.26 0.14
CA CYS A 53 -6.42 -4.19 1.21
C CYS A 53 -6.15 -5.53 0.55
N LYS A 54 -4.93 -6.04 0.71
CA LYS A 54 -4.48 -7.28 0.09
C LYS A 54 -3.87 -8.17 1.17
N LYS A 55 -4.38 -9.40 1.26
CA LYS A 55 -3.74 -10.45 2.05
C LYS A 55 -2.38 -10.76 1.41
N GLN A 56 -1.30 -10.62 2.17
CA GLN A 56 0.04 -10.93 1.67
C GLN A 56 0.11 -12.42 1.33
N THR A 57 0.68 -12.75 0.18
CA THR A 57 0.95 -14.12 -0.22
C THR A 57 2.09 -14.74 0.61
N ILE A 58 2.96 -13.90 1.14
CA ILE A 58 4.12 -14.25 1.95
C ILE A 58 3.70 -14.33 3.41
N VAL A 59 4.18 -15.36 4.09
CA VAL A 59 4.03 -15.52 5.54
C VAL A 59 5.04 -14.61 6.21
N ALA A 60 4.58 -13.67 7.04
CA ALA A 60 5.46 -12.91 7.92
C ALA A 60 5.54 -13.62 9.27
N THR A 61 6.66 -13.51 9.96
CA THR A 61 6.85 -14.07 11.32
C THR A 61 6.83 -12.96 12.37
N SER A 62 6.82 -11.70 11.96
CA SER A 62 6.76 -10.52 12.80
C SER A 62 6.12 -9.33 12.05
N SER A 63 5.62 -8.33 12.77
CA SER A 63 5.07 -7.11 12.17
C SER A 63 6.09 -6.35 11.32
N LYS A 64 7.37 -6.38 11.70
CA LYS A 64 8.44 -5.69 10.97
C LYS A 64 8.72 -6.32 9.60
N GLU A 65 8.63 -7.64 9.52
CA GLU A 65 8.69 -8.35 8.24
C GLU A 65 7.44 -8.08 7.39
N ALA A 66 6.26 -8.00 8.02
CA ALA A 66 5.02 -7.66 7.33
C ALA A 66 5.08 -6.27 6.68
N GLU A 67 5.66 -5.27 7.37
CA GLU A 67 5.85 -3.91 6.86
C GLU A 67 6.81 -3.90 5.66
N TYR A 68 7.92 -4.63 5.77
CA TYR A 68 8.89 -4.73 4.67
C TYR A 68 8.27 -5.37 3.42
N VAL A 69 7.50 -6.44 3.57
CA VAL A 69 6.80 -7.09 2.46
C VAL A 69 5.72 -6.17 1.86
N ALA A 70 5.01 -5.40 2.69
CA ALA A 70 4.03 -4.43 2.21
C ALA A 70 4.68 -3.32 1.38
N ALA A 71 5.79 -2.77 1.85
CA ALA A 71 6.56 -1.76 1.13
C ALA A 71 7.09 -2.29 -0.21
N ALA A 72 7.62 -3.52 -0.23
CA ALA A 72 8.09 -4.17 -1.46
C ALA A 72 6.94 -4.42 -2.44
N SER A 73 5.74 -4.78 -1.96
CA SER A 73 4.56 -4.99 -2.80
C SER A 73 3.99 -3.70 -3.39
N CYS A 74 4.32 -2.53 -2.84
CA CYS A 74 3.84 -1.24 -3.33
C CYS A 74 4.68 -0.74 -4.54
N CYS A 75 5.93 -1.19 -4.66
CA CYS A 75 6.86 -0.80 -5.73
C CYS A 75 6.90 -1.78 -6.93
N GLY A 76 5.93 -2.68 -7.06
CA GLY A 76 5.86 -3.70 -8.12
C GLY A 76 4.93 -3.34 -9.28
#